data_AF-A0A4Y5MZU0-F1
#
_entry.id   AF-A0A4Y5MZU0-F1
#
_cell.length_a   1.000
_cell.length_b   1.000
_cell.length_c   1.000
_cell.angle_alpha   90.00
_cell.angle_beta   90.00
_cell.angle_gamma   90.00
#
_symmetry.space_group_name_H-M   'P 1'
#
loop_
_entity.id
_entity.type
_entity.pdbx_description
1 polymer ?
#
loop_
_entity_poly.entity_id
_entity_poly.type
_entity_poly.pdbx_seq_one_letter_code
_entity_poly.pdbx_strand_id
1 'polypeptide(L)'
;MSNFIYVILSIFVFLIILNLKYIDLCYNRWLSINFIFNKQNDCKIRPNNPSLLAGSHVTQPISLFLIKQPKTITFYDIPSELKDIIIGLGLGDLYIRRRNKNTCLCFKQSLKHEEYIMHIYSLFQEYCKMSPRIKDAVLNEKTHQSIYFDTLTYEAFNYYHELFYKNKTKIVPRNIQELLTAKGLATWVDLKIIFTYDIIYLVILFCVWFIFDLDLFQVFFSYGFFYCYLAGIPIISSNNLQNITPVKHYSNADKEKKLIYDENKNKCGVYCWINFNNNKYYVGGSSNLSKRFSWYYNLIALSKLMSSSLIVRALLKYGYSGFSLSIL
;
A
#
# COMPACT_ATOMS: atom_id res chain seq x y z
N MET A 1 -17.99 32.04 -11.24
CA MET A 1 -18.00 30.56 -11.20
C MET A 1 -17.03 29.92 -12.19
N SER A 2 -16.82 30.48 -13.39
CA SER A 2 -15.91 29.93 -14.41
C SER A 2 -14.46 29.74 -13.92
N ASN A 3 -13.85 30.73 -13.26
CA ASN A 3 -12.44 30.62 -12.82
C ASN A 3 -12.19 29.52 -11.77
N PHE A 4 -13.17 29.22 -10.92
CA PHE A 4 -13.05 28.15 -9.93
C PHE A 4 -13.10 26.76 -10.59
N ILE A 5 -13.95 26.63 -11.62
CA ILE A 5 -14.04 25.40 -12.42
C ILE A 5 -12.74 25.19 -13.21
N TYR A 6 -12.16 26.23 -13.81
CA TYR A 6 -10.87 26.13 -14.50
C TYR A 6 -9.73 25.72 -13.57
N VAL A 7 -9.70 26.23 -12.34
CA VAL A 7 -8.68 25.82 -11.35
C VAL A 7 -8.86 24.34 -10.98
N ILE A 8 -10.08 23.88 -10.73
CA ILE A 8 -10.36 22.47 -10.44
C ILE A 8 -10.00 21.59 -11.63
N LEU A 9 -10.35 22.00 -12.85
CA LEU A 9 -10.04 21.25 -14.08
C LEU A 9 -8.52 21.16 -14.31
N SER A 10 -7.78 22.25 -14.06
CA SER A 10 -6.32 22.27 -14.20
C SER A 10 -5.61 21.37 -13.18
N ILE A 11 -6.11 21.32 -11.95
CA ILE A 11 -5.62 20.42 -10.90
C ILE A 11 -5.94 18.97 -11.29
N PHE A 12 -7.13 18.71 -11.85
CA PHE A 12 -7.55 17.38 -12.25
C PHE A 12 -6.73 16.84 -13.43
N VAL A 13 -6.49 17.67 -14.46
CA VAL A 13 -5.61 17.34 -15.59
C VAL A 13 -4.17 17.08 -15.13
N PHE A 14 -3.67 17.87 -14.18
CA PHE A 14 -2.35 17.65 -13.59
C PHE A 14 -2.26 16.30 -12.85
N LEU A 15 -3.30 15.92 -12.10
CA LEU A 15 -3.38 14.63 -11.42
C LEU A 15 -3.47 13.44 -12.38
N ILE A 16 -4.17 13.57 -13.51
CA ILE A 16 -4.21 12.55 -14.58
C ILE A 16 -2.83 12.38 -15.22
N ILE A 17 -2.15 13.48 -15.56
CA ILE A 17 -0.80 13.43 -16.15
C ILE A 17 0.19 12.77 -15.18
N LEU A 18 0.07 13.05 -13.88
CA LEU A 18 0.85 12.38 -12.85
C LEU A 18 0.55 10.88 -12.78
N ASN A 19 -0.73 10.47 -12.90
CA ASN A 19 -1.14 9.06 -12.93
C ASN A 19 -0.69 8.31 -14.18
N LEU A 20 -0.75 8.92 -15.37
CA LEU A 20 -0.25 8.30 -16.60
C LEU A 20 1.28 8.13 -16.56
N LYS A 21 2.00 9.17 -16.11
CA LYS A 21 3.44 9.05 -15.83
C LYS A 21 3.73 8.00 -14.75
N TYR A 22 2.87 7.87 -13.75
CA TYR A 22 2.98 6.83 -12.71
C TYR A 22 2.81 5.43 -13.29
N ILE A 23 1.82 5.22 -14.16
CA ILE A 23 1.59 3.94 -14.84
C ILE A 23 2.77 3.59 -15.75
N ASP A 24 3.26 4.55 -16.55
CA ASP A 24 4.46 4.35 -17.37
C ASP A 24 5.70 4.07 -16.50
N LEU A 25 5.87 4.77 -15.38
CA LEU A 25 6.95 4.51 -14.43
C LEU A 25 6.82 3.12 -13.82
N CYS A 26 5.63 2.69 -13.40
CA CYS A 26 5.38 1.37 -12.85
C CYS A 26 5.60 0.27 -13.89
N TYR A 27 5.18 0.47 -15.15
CA TYR A 27 5.38 -0.49 -16.23
C TYR A 27 6.85 -0.63 -16.61
N ASN A 28 7.55 0.50 -16.80
CA ASN A 28 8.99 0.49 -17.09
C ASN A 28 9.81 -0.04 -15.90
N ARG A 29 9.37 0.21 -14.66
CA ARG A 29 9.96 -0.33 -13.43
C ARG A 29 9.71 -1.82 -13.26
N TRP A 30 8.51 -2.32 -13.58
CA TRP A 30 8.21 -3.75 -13.60
C TRP A 30 9.02 -4.48 -14.67
N LEU A 31 9.18 -3.91 -15.86
CA LEU A 31 10.04 -4.45 -16.92
C LEU A 31 11.51 -4.50 -16.50
N SER A 32 12.03 -3.45 -15.85
CA SER A 32 13.41 -3.43 -15.36
C SER A 32 13.64 -4.37 -14.18
N ILE A 33 12.66 -4.52 -13.28
CA ILE A 33 12.66 -5.54 -12.22
C ILE A 33 12.71 -6.94 -12.82
N ASN A 34 11.84 -7.28 -13.78
CA ASN A 34 11.86 -8.57 -14.47
C ASN A 34 13.18 -8.85 -15.20
N PHE A 35 13.79 -7.84 -15.81
CA PHE A 35 15.09 -7.95 -16.46
C PHE A 35 16.22 -8.23 -15.45
N ILE A 36 16.19 -7.58 -14.28
CA ILE A 36 17.17 -7.81 -13.20
C ILE A 36 16.97 -9.19 -12.55
N PHE A 37 15.72 -9.64 -12.35
CA PHE A 37 15.41 -10.96 -11.79
C PHE A 37 15.82 -12.10 -12.72
N ASN A 38 15.64 -11.96 -14.04
CA ASN A 38 16.15 -12.93 -15.01
C ASN A 38 17.68 -13.01 -15.02
N LYS A 39 18.39 -11.97 -14.54
CA LYS A 39 19.84 -11.98 -14.38
C LYS A 39 20.31 -12.59 -13.04
N GLN A 40 19.45 -12.62 -12.01
CA GLN A 40 19.75 -13.20 -10.69
C GLN A 40 19.40 -14.69 -10.57
N ASN A 41 18.48 -15.21 -11.40
CA ASN A 41 18.13 -16.63 -11.43
C ASN A 41 19.27 -17.57 -11.88
N ASP A 42 20.41 -17.02 -12.33
CA ASP A 42 21.65 -17.78 -12.56
C ASP A 42 22.49 -18.03 -11.28
N CYS A 43 22.10 -17.48 -10.12
CA CYS A 43 22.78 -17.73 -8.85
C CYS A 43 22.13 -18.90 -8.09
N LYS A 44 22.64 -20.11 -8.32
CA LYS A 44 22.29 -21.32 -7.56
C LYS A 44 22.48 -21.15 -6.05
N ILE A 45 21.45 -21.57 -5.32
CA ILE A 45 21.45 -21.87 -3.88
C ILE A 45 22.62 -22.82 -3.57
N ARG A 46 23.50 -22.47 -2.61
CA ARG A 46 24.48 -23.42 -2.07
C ARG A 46 23.86 -24.22 -0.92
N PRO A 47 23.87 -25.56 -0.96
CA PRO A 47 23.67 -26.37 0.23
C PRO A 47 24.95 -26.36 1.11
N ASN A 48 24.75 -26.61 2.40
CA ASN A 48 25.81 -26.70 3.40
C ASN A 48 26.83 -27.81 3.07
N ASN A 49 28.12 -27.47 3.14
CA ASN A 49 29.34 -28.28 2.89
C ASN A 49 29.49 -29.55 3.78
N PRO A 50 30.50 -30.44 3.59
CA PRO A 50 31.62 -30.46 2.60
C PRO A 50 31.93 -31.84 1.93
N SER A 51 32.59 -31.86 0.76
CA SER A 51 33.71 -32.79 0.42
C SER A 51 34.13 -32.65 -1.05
N LEU A 52 35.41 -32.97 -1.30
CA LEU A 52 36.15 -32.82 -2.57
C LEU A 52 35.46 -33.47 -3.78
N LEU A 53 35.63 -32.86 -4.97
CA LEU A 53 36.35 -33.45 -6.11
C LEU A 53 36.53 -32.41 -7.23
N ALA A 54 37.71 -32.47 -7.85
CA ALA A 54 38.17 -31.60 -8.93
C ALA A 54 37.44 -31.87 -10.26
N GLY A 55 37.24 -30.82 -11.06
CA GLY A 55 36.69 -30.94 -12.41
C GLY A 55 36.54 -29.58 -13.07
N SER A 56 37.43 -29.30 -14.01
CA SER A 56 37.58 -28.11 -14.81
C SER A 56 36.37 -27.78 -15.69
N HIS A 57 35.81 -26.57 -15.53
CA HIS A 57 35.35 -25.72 -16.63
C HIS A 57 35.47 -24.26 -16.16
N VAL A 58 36.50 -23.59 -16.66
CA VAL A 58 36.75 -22.18 -16.39
C VAL A 58 35.76 -21.35 -17.19
N THR A 59 34.64 -20.99 -16.58
CA THR A 59 34.02 -19.68 -16.82
C THR A 59 34.45 -18.81 -15.66
N GLN A 60 35.27 -17.81 -15.94
CA GLN A 60 35.75 -16.88 -14.91
C GLN A 60 34.53 -16.37 -14.13
N PRO A 61 34.55 -16.40 -12.78
CA PRO A 61 33.51 -15.74 -12.03
C PRO A 61 33.57 -14.27 -12.45
N ILE A 62 32.43 -13.70 -12.85
CA ILE A 62 32.27 -12.25 -12.82
C ILE A 62 32.71 -11.87 -11.42
N SER A 63 33.90 -11.28 -11.30
CA SER A 63 34.31 -10.69 -10.06
C SER A 63 33.17 -9.75 -9.73
N LEU A 64 32.51 -9.96 -8.60
CA LEU A 64 31.85 -8.87 -7.92
C LEU A 64 33.00 -7.89 -7.74
N PHE A 65 33.17 -6.98 -8.72
CA PHE A 65 34.18 -5.95 -8.66
C PHE A 65 33.96 -5.36 -7.29
N LEU A 66 34.96 -5.46 -6.42
CA LEU A 66 34.94 -4.83 -5.12
C LEU A 66 34.89 -3.34 -5.44
N ILE A 67 33.71 -2.80 -5.74
CA ILE A 67 33.49 -1.39 -5.94
C ILE A 67 33.85 -0.82 -4.58
N LYS A 68 35.05 -0.26 -4.53
CA LYS A 68 35.58 0.37 -3.34
C LYS A 68 34.66 1.54 -3.09
N GLN A 69 33.78 1.36 -2.12
CA GLN A 69 32.76 2.33 -1.78
C GLN A 69 33.45 3.69 -1.57
N PRO A 70 32.92 4.77 -2.15
CA PRO A 70 33.53 6.07 -2.05
C PRO A 70 33.63 6.46 -0.58
N LYS A 71 34.78 7.03 -0.19
CA LYS A 71 35.03 7.44 1.20
C LYS A 71 34.18 8.63 1.61
N THR A 72 33.82 9.47 0.64
CA THR A 72 33.02 10.69 0.80
C THR A 72 32.09 10.84 -0.39
N ILE A 73 30.85 11.26 -0.12
CA ILE A 73 29.83 11.56 -1.12
C ILE A 73 29.13 12.82 -0.63
N THR A 74 28.95 13.79 -1.51
CA THR A 74 28.20 15.02 -1.29
C THR A 74 26.78 14.91 -1.82
N PHE A 75 25.91 15.86 -1.48
CA PHE A 75 24.52 15.85 -1.95
C PHE A 75 24.40 15.86 -3.48
N TYR A 76 25.35 16.49 -4.18
CA TYR A 76 25.33 16.61 -5.64
C TYR A 76 25.67 15.30 -6.35
N ASP A 77 26.43 14.42 -5.71
CA ASP A 77 26.85 13.13 -6.25
C ASP A 77 25.72 12.09 -6.25
N ILE A 78 24.63 12.34 -5.53
CA ILE A 78 23.45 11.46 -5.57
C ILE A 78 22.65 11.75 -6.85
N PRO A 79 22.40 10.74 -7.72
CA PRO A 79 21.53 10.86 -8.88
C PRO A 79 20.16 11.44 -8.52
N SER A 80 19.61 12.34 -9.35
CA SER A 80 18.32 12.99 -9.09
C SER A 80 17.19 11.99 -8.81
N GLU A 81 17.18 10.86 -9.51
CA GLU A 81 16.19 9.81 -9.31
C GLU A 81 16.26 9.20 -7.90
N LEU A 82 17.46 8.98 -7.37
CA LEU A 82 17.63 8.48 -6.01
C LEU A 82 17.22 9.54 -4.98
N LYS A 83 17.41 10.84 -5.28
CA LYS A 83 16.94 11.92 -4.41
C LYS A 83 15.42 11.87 -4.24
N ASP A 84 14.69 11.76 -5.35
CA ASP A 84 13.22 11.62 -5.36
C ASP A 84 12.76 10.39 -4.57
N ILE A 85 13.46 9.27 -4.78
CA ILE A 85 13.18 8.01 -4.07
C ILE A 85 13.40 8.19 -2.56
N ILE A 86 14.48 8.85 -2.12
CA ILE A 86 14.74 9.11 -0.70
C ILE A 86 13.64 9.96 -0.08
N ILE A 87 13.12 10.99 -0.79
CA ILE A 87 11.99 11.80 -0.30
C ILE A 87 10.76 10.92 -0.06
N GLY A 88 10.40 10.08 -1.03
CA GLY A 88 9.28 9.15 -0.93
C GLY A 88 9.42 8.16 0.23
N LEU A 89 10.57 7.50 0.32
CA LEU A 89 10.90 6.58 1.39
C LEU A 89 10.92 7.28 2.75
N GLY A 90 11.42 8.51 2.79
CA GLY A 90 11.44 9.40 3.96
C GLY A 90 10.06 9.66 4.54
N LEU A 91 9.01 9.75 3.72
CA LEU A 91 7.61 9.82 4.19
C LEU A 91 7.07 8.49 4.73
N GLY A 92 7.74 7.37 4.45
CA GLY A 92 7.36 6.02 4.86
C GLY A 92 8.20 5.48 6.01
N ASP A 93 8.56 4.20 5.92
CA ASP A 93 9.26 3.44 6.96
C ASP A 93 10.78 3.68 6.99
N LEU A 94 11.32 4.53 6.10
CA LEU A 94 12.75 4.86 6.13
C LEU A 94 13.12 5.54 7.44
N TYR A 95 14.13 4.98 8.10
CA TYR A 95 14.77 5.60 9.23
C TYR A 95 16.06 6.29 8.79
N ILE A 96 16.13 7.60 8.99
CA ILE A 96 17.29 8.42 8.62
C ILE A 96 18.05 8.69 9.92
N ARG A 97 19.16 8.00 10.13
CA ARG A 97 19.91 8.03 11.39
C ARG A 97 21.11 8.96 11.28
N ARG A 98 21.12 10.06 12.04
CA ARG A 98 22.34 10.83 12.31
C ARG A 98 23.19 10.08 13.33
N ARG A 99 24.48 9.90 13.05
CA ARG A 99 25.44 9.37 14.02
C ARG A 99 26.22 10.52 14.66
N ASN A 100 27.30 10.92 14.00
CA ASN A 100 28.13 12.06 14.40
C ASN A 100 27.81 13.24 13.47
N LYS A 101 28.79 13.64 12.64
CA LYS A 101 28.62 14.70 11.63
C LYS A 101 27.73 14.27 10.47
N ASN A 102 27.71 12.98 10.15
CA ASN A 102 27.08 12.44 8.95
C ASN A 102 25.89 11.52 9.25
N THR A 103 25.11 11.25 8.21
CA THR A 103 23.85 10.50 8.27
C THR A 103 23.97 9.17 7.52
N CYS A 104 23.27 8.14 7.98
CA CYS A 104 23.04 6.91 7.22
C CYS A 104 21.53 6.65 7.03
N LEU A 105 21.18 6.03 5.91
CA LEU A 105 19.84 5.55 5.62
C LEU A 105 19.71 4.11 6.12
N CYS A 106 18.70 3.85 6.94
CA CYS A 106 18.45 2.55 7.56
C CYS A 106 17.16 1.97 7.01
N PHE A 107 17.27 0.87 6.26
CA PHE A 107 16.15 0.17 5.65
C PHE A 107 15.89 -1.12 6.43
N LYS A 108 14.65 -1.30 6.90
CA LYS A 108 14.24 -2.50 7.62
C LYS A 108 12.78 -2.83 7.31
N GLN A 109 12.49 -4.09 7.05
CA GLN A 109 11.12 -4.57 6.88
C GLN A 109 10.97 -6.01 7.38
N SER A 110 9.73 -6.48 7.53
CA SER A 110 9.44 -7.90 7.75
C SER A 110 9.89 -8.74 6.55
N LEU A 111 10.34 -9.99 6.78
CA LEU A 111 10.86 -10.87 5.72
C LEU A 111 9.83 -11.14 4.59
N LYS A 112 8.53 -11.08 4.88
CA LYS A 112 7.46 -11.17 3.86
C LYS A 112 7.53 -10.12 2.75
N HIS A 113 8.32 -9.05 2.92
CA HIS A 113 8.59 -8.01 1.94
C HIS A 113 10.04 -8.07 1.43
N GLU A 114 10.63 -9.26 1.36
CA GLU A 114 12.02 -9.47 0.91
C GLU A 114 12.26 -8.88 -0.48
N GLU A 115 11.39 -9.17 -1.45
CA GLU A 115 11.48 -8.67 -2.82
C GLU A 115 11.57 -7.15 -2.86
N TYR A 116 10.73 -6.48 -2.08
CA TYR A 116 10.74 -5.03 -1.94
C TYR A 116 12.08 -4.52 -1.37
N ILE A 117 12.59 -5.13 -0.30
CA ILE A 117 13.86 -4.71 0.30
C ILE A 117 15.04 -4.97 -0.62
N MET A 118 15.04 -6.09 -1.35
CA MET A 118 16.06 -6.41 -2.35
C MET A 118 16.04 -5.42 -3.52
N HIS A 119 14.86 -4.98 -3.96
CA HIS A 119 14.73 -3.91 -4.95
C HIS A 119 15.33 -2.60 -4.45
N ILE A 120 14.99 -2.15 -3.24
CA ILE A 120 15.59 -0.94 -2.65
C ILE A 120 17.11 -1.12 -2.49
N TYR A 121 17.58 -2.31 -2.12
CA TYR A 121 19.02 -2.59 -2.05
C TYR A 121 19.71 -2.41 -3.41
N SER A 122 19.11 -2.90 -4.50
CA SER A 122 19.68 -2.73 -5.85
C SER A 122 19.89 -1.27 -6.24
N LEU A 123 19.00 -0.37 -5.78
CA LEU A 123 19.08 1.07 -6.00
C LEU A 123 20.17 1.75 -5.15
N PHE A 124 20.45 1.21 -3.95
CA PHE A 124 21.37 1.81 -2.99
C PHE A 124 22.68 1.02 -2.79
N GLN A 125 22.93 -0.04 -3.57
CA GLN A 125 24.05 -0.96 -3.34
C GLN A 125 25.41 -0.27 -3.34
N GLU A 126 25.58 0.80 -4.14
CA GLU A 126 26.80 1.61 -4.24
C GLU A 126 27.03 2.55 -3.03
N TYR A 127 26.09 2.56 -2.10
CA TYR A 127 26.19 3.27 -0.83
C TYR A 127 26.32 2.30 0.34
N CYS A 128 26.34 0.99 0.10
CA CYS A 128 26.28 -0.05 1.12
C CYS A 128 27.59 -0.84 1.19
N LYS A 129 28.04 -1.14 2.41
CA LYS A 129 29.18 -2.04 2.62
C LYS A 129 28.78 -3.51 2.57
N MET A 130 27.52 -3.80 2.89
CA MET A 130 27.04 -5.16 3.13
C MET A 130 25.72 -5.37 2.41
N SER A 131 25.49 -6.61 2.00
CA SER A 131 24.19 -7.06 1.51
C SER A 131 23.14 -7.04 2.64
N PRO A 132 21.85 -7.07 2.30
CA PRO A 132 20.78 -7.21 3.27
C PRO A 132 20.97 -8.43 4.15
N ARG A 133 20.62 -8.26 5.43
CA ARG A 133 20.76 -9.27 6.48
C ARG A 133 19.40 -9.60 7.04
N ILE A 134 19.21 -10.88 7.36
CA ILE A 134 18.04 -11.36 8.08
C ILE A 134 18.37 -11.35 9.58
N LYS A 135 17.41 -10.91 10.38
CA LYS A 135 17.47 -10.97 11.84
C LYS A 135 16.16 -11.50 12.37
N ASP A 136 16.28 -12.50 13.23
CA ASP A 136 15.18 -13.09 13.96
C ASP A 136 15.00 -12.39 15.31
N ALA A 137 13.75 -12.26 15.72
CA ALA A 137 13.36 -11.78 17.04
C ALA A 137 12.24 -12.67 17.57
N VAL A 138 12.41 -13.19 18.78
CA VAL A 138 11.36 -13.94 19.47
C VAL A 138 10.58 -12.97 20.34
N LEU A 139 9.28 -12.86 20.10
CA LEU A 139 8.37 -12.04 20.89
C LEU A 139 7.11 -12.87 21.19
N ASN A 140 6.78 -13.04 22.48
CA ASN A 140 5.63 -13.84 22.91
C ASN A 140 5.60 -15.24 22.26
N GLU A 141 6.73 -15.96 22.31
CA GLU A 141 6.91 -17.30 21.74
C GLU A 141 6.75 -17.40 20.21
N LYS A 142 6.61 -16.26 19.52
CA LYS A 142 6.56 -16.19 18.06
C LYS A 142 7.86 -15.64 17.51
N THR A 143 8.42 -16.33 16.53
CA THR A 143 9.58 -15.87 15.78
C THR A 143 9.14 -14.91 14.69
N HIS A 144 9.67 -13.71 14.72
CA HIS A 144 9.50 -12.69 13.69
C HIS A 144 10.82 -12.47 12.99
N GLN A 145 10.82 -12.63 11.67
CA GLN A 145 12.00 -12.39 10.84
C GLN A 145 11.91 -11.01 10.18
N SER A 146 13.01 -10.28 10.23
CA SER A 146 13.15 -8.98 9.57
C SER A 146 14.37 -9.00 8.65
N ILE A 147 14.25 -8.37 7.50
CA ILE A 147 15.35 -8.13 6.57
C ILE A 147 15.71 -6.65 6.62
N TYR A 148 17.00 -6.33 6.64
CA TYR A 148 17.47 -4.95 6.78
C TYR A 148 18.83 -4.74 6.13
N PHE A 149 19.10 -3.51 5.73
CA PHE A 149 20.43 -3.04 5.37
C PHE A 149 20.58 -1.55 5.67
N ASP A 150 21.81 -1.12 5.87
CA ASP A 150 22.15 0.28 6.12
C ASP A 150 23.09 0.76 5.01
N THR A 151 22.94 2.01 4.59
CA THR A 151 24.01 2.68 3.85
C THR A 151 25.18 2.97 4.78
N LEU A 152 26.34 3.24 4.20
CA LEU A 152 27.43 3.93 4.87
C LEU A 152 26.97 5.33 5.29
N THR A 153 27.72 5.91 6.23
CA THR A 153 27.42 7.23 6.78
C THR A 153 28.05 8.30 5.90
N TYR A 154 27.22 9.05 5.17
CA TYR A 154 27.65 10.06 4.21
C TYR A 154 27.14 11.46 4.56
N GLU A 155 27.91 12.47 4.18
CA GLU A 155 27.50 13.87 4.28
C GLU A 155 26.31 14.16 3.36
N ALA A 156 26.27 13.52 2.18
CA ALA A 156 25.18 13.63 1.22
C ALA A 156 23.77 13.42 1.82
N PHE A 157 23.66 12.60 2.87
CA PHE A 157 22.38 12.30 3.51
C PHE A 157 21.99 13.28 4.63
N ASN A 158 22.85 14.25 4.94
CA ASN A 158 22.61 15.22 6.01
C ASN A 158 21.38 16.08 5.72
N TYR A 159 21.23 16.52 4.47
CA TYR A 159 20.06 17.25 3.98
C TYR A 159 18.74 16.55 4.35
N TYR A 160 18.62 15.24 4.08
CA TYR A 160 17.38 14.50 4.36
C TYR A 160 17.10 14.33 5.85
N HIS A 161 18.15 14.19 6.68
CA HIS A 161 17.95 14.14 8.13
C HIS A 161 17.38 15.47 8.65
N GLU A 162 17.98 16.59 8.23
CA GLU A 162 17.52 17.93 8.64
C GLU A 162 16.12 18.24 8.12
N LEU A 163 15.79 17.73 6.94
CA LEU A 163 14.48 17.86 6.33
C LEU A 163 13.39 17.09 7.11
N PHE A 164 13.65 15.83 7.48
CA PHE A 164 12.64 14.95 8.09
C PHE A 164 12.70 14.87 9.61
N TYR A 165 13.74 15.38 10.29
CA TYR A 165 13.87 15.27 11.75
C TYR A 165 14.13 16.63 12.40
N LYS A 166 13.21 17.01 13.30
CA LYS A 166 13.35 18.18 14.17
C LYS A 166 13.29 17.72 15.62
N ASN A 167 14.28 18.10 16.43
CA ASN A 167 14.38 17.69 17.84
C ASN A 167 14.24 16.17 18.03
N LYS A 168 14.94 15.38 17.19
CA LYS A 168 14.90 13.91 17.14
C LYS A 168 13.53 13.30 16.82
N THR A 169 12.54 14.11 16.48
CA THR A 169 11.20 13.67 16.10
C THR A 169 11.06 13.77 14.59
N LYS A 170 10.55 12.69 13.97
CA LYS A 170 10.29 12.66 12.53
C LYS A 170 9.09 13.57 12.21
N ILE A 171 9.24 14.45 11.23
CA ILE A 171 8.22 15.41 10.78
C ILE A 171 8.01 15.29 9.28
N VAL A 172 6.85 15.72 8.80
CA VAL A 172 6.62 15.96 7.37
C VAL A 172 7.10 17.37 7.03
N PRO A 173 7.99 17.56 6.04
CA PRO A 173 8.45 18.87 5.64
C PRO A 173 7.31 19.77 5.17
N ARG A 174 7.40 21.08 5.43
CA ARG A 174 6.36 22.03 5.00
C ARG A 174 6.31 22.22 3.49
N ASN A 175 7.46 22.12 2.82
CA ASN A 175 7.60 22.23 1.37
C ASN A 175 7.46 20.86 0.66
N ILE A 176 6.78 19.89 1.26
CA ILE A 176 6.67 18.54 0.67
C ILE A 176 5.99 18.55 -0.70
N GLN A 177 5.09 19.50 -0.95
CA GLN A 177 4.41 19.66 -2.25
C GLN A 177 5.38 19.94 -3.41
N GLU A 178 6.52 20.57 -3.12
CA GLU A 178 7.56 20.89 -4.11
C GLU A 178 8.56 19.74 -4.27
N LEU A 179 8.78 18.98 -3.19
CA LEU A 179 9.77 17.91 -3.14
C LEU A 179 9.23 16.54 -3.60
N LEU A 180 7.93 16.31 -3.45
CA LEU A 180 7.32 15.02 -3.74
C LEU A 180 7.02 14.88 -5.24
N THR A 181 7.91 14.18 -5.95
CA THR A 181 7.71 13.84 -7.36
C THR A 181 6.86 12.59 -7.53
N ALA A 182 6.40 12.32 -8.77
CA ALA A 182 5.66 11.08 -9.08
C ALA A 182 6.47 9.82 -8.69
N LYS A 183 7.80 9.84 -8.86
CA LYS A 183 8.69 8.74 -8.46
C LYS A 183 8.74 8.57 -6.94
N GLY A 184 8.88 9.67 -6.19
CA GLY A 184 8.83 9.64 -4.72
C GLY A 184 7.47 9.19 -4.19
N LEU A 185 6.38 9.58 -4.85
CA LEU A 185 5.04 9.12 -4.50
C LEU A 185 4.89 7.61 -4.72
N ALA A 186 5.37 7.09 -5.85
CA ALA A 186 5.38 5.65 -6.15
C ALA A 186 6.12 4.85 -5.08
N THR A 187 7.33 5.27 -4.69
CA THR A 187 8.06 4.56 -3.63
C THR A 187 7.40 4.63 -2.27
N TRP A 188 6.71 5.73 -1.95
CA TRP A 188 5.94 5.84 -0.72
C TRP A 188 4.71 4.91 -0.69
N VAL A 189 4.06 4.74 -1.84
CA VAL A 189 2.89 3.87 -2.00
C VAL A 189 3.31 2.39 -2.06
N ASP A 190 4.41 2.06 -2.75
CA ASP A 190 4.99 0.70 -2.82
C ASP A 190 5.22 0.09 -1.42
N LEU A 191 5.59 0.91 -0.43
CA LEU A 191 5.74 0.48 0.97
C LEU A 191 4.44 0.02 1.63
N LYS A 192 3.30 0.57 1.20
CA LYS A 192 1.98 0.34 1.81
C LYS A 192 1.17 -0.74 1.09
N ILE A 193 1.51 -1.05 -0.17
CA ILE A 193 0.79 -2.01 -1.00
C ILE A 193 1.55 -3.34 -1.05
N ILE A 194 1.42 -4.12 0.01
CA ILE A 194 1.05 -5.54 -0.17
C ILE A 194 -0.40 -5.65 0.32
N PHE A 195 -1.31 -4.95 -0.35
CA PHE A 195 -2.74 -5.23 -0.26
C PHE A 195 -3.38 -4.92 -1.62
N THR A 196 -3.45 -6.02 -2.36
CA THR A 196 -4.39 -6.38 -3.43
C THR A 196 -4.45 -5.52 -4.69
N TYR A 197 -4.42 -6.24 -5.82
CA TYR A 197 -4.72 -5.82 -7.18
C TYR A 197 -5.97 -4.92 -7.30
N ASP A 198 -6.83 -4.88 -6.27
CA ASP A 198 -8.06 -4.07 -6.20
C ASP A 198 -7.81 -2.56 -6.28
N ILE A 199 -6.77 -2.02 -5.65
CA ILE A 199 -6.50 -0.57 -5.70
C ILE A 199 -6.01 -0.15 -7.08
N ILE A 200 -5.15 -0.95 -7.71
CA ILE A 200 -4.67 -0.70 -9.07
C ILE A 200 -5.84 -0.83 -10.05
N TYR A 201 -6.71 -1.83 -9.89
CA TYR A 201 -7.90 -2.02 -10.72
C TYR A 201 -8.89 -0.87 -10.55
N LEU A 202 -9.10 -0.37 -9.33
CA LEU A 202 -9.95 0.80 -9.06
C LEU A 202 -9.38 2.09 -9.65
N VAL A 203 -8.06 2.31 -9.55
CA VAL A 203 -7.40 3.47 -10.16
C VAL A 203 -7.47 3.38 -11.69
N ILE A 204 -7.26 2.20 -12.28
CA ILE A 204 -7.42 1.96 -13.72
C ILE A 204 -8.88 2.16 -14.15
N LEU A 205 -9.87 1.63 -13.42
CA LEU A 205 -11.30 1.84 -13.71
C LEU A 205 -11.69 3.30 -13.61
N PHE A 206 -11.17 4.02 -12.63
CA PHE A 206 -11.43 5.45 -12.48
C PHE A 206 -10.77 6.27 -13.59
N CYS A 207 -9.56 5.90 -14.02
CA CYS A 207 -8.89 6.51 -15.17
C CYS A 207 -9.60 6.19 -16.49
N VAL A 208 -10.11 4.98 -16.68
CA VAL A 208 -10.91 4.60 -17.87
C VAL A 208 -12.25 5.34 -17.85
N TRP A 209 -12.91 5.44 -16.70
CA TRP A 209 -14.15 6.21 -16.56
C TRP A 209 -13.94 7.71 -16.86
N PHE A 210 -12.77 8.25 -16.52
CA PHE A 210 -12.45 9.66 -16.76
C PHE A 210 -11.90 9.96 -18.17
N ILE A 211 -11.30 8.99 -18.86
CA ILE A 211 -10.83 9.13 -20.26
C ILE A 211 -12.03 9.10 -21.25
N PHE A 212 -13.18 8.57 -20.84
CA PHE A 212 -14.36 8.42 -21.69
C PHE A 212 -15.42 9.53 -21.57
N ASP A 213 -15.16 10.60 -20.83
CA ASP A 213 -15.91 11.87 -20.88
C ASP A 213 -14.99 12.93 -21.54
N LEU A 214 -15.18 13.39 -22.76
CA LEU A 214 -16.38 13.90 -23.42
C LEU A 214 -16.36 13.48 -24.90
N ASP A 215 -17.52 13.13 -25.45
CA ASP A 215 -17.88 12.99 -26.88
C ASP A 215 -18.38 11.60 -27.33
N LEU A 216 -18.17 10.51 -26.58
CA LEU A 216 -18.69 9.18 -26.99
C LEU A 216 -20.03 8.79 -26.34
N PHE A 217 -20.47 9.52 -25.32
CA PHE A 217 -21.68 9.22 -24.54
C PHE A 217 -22.98 9.33 -25.37
N GLN A 218 -23.02 10.21 -26.38
CA GLN A 218 -24.22 10.36 -27.23
C GLN A 218 -24.37 9.25 -28.27
N VAL A 219 -23.26 8.72 -28.80
CA VAL A 219 -23.29 7.69 -29.85
C VAL A 219 -23.72 6.34 -29.27
N PHE A 220 -23.21 5.98 -28.09
CA PHE A 220 -23.59 4.76 -27.39
C PHE A 220 -25.06 4.75 -26.96
N PHE A 221 -25.62 5.89 -26.56
CA PHE A 221 -27.03 5.99 -26.19
C PHE A 221 -27.97 5.73 -27.38
N SER A 222 -27.58 6.15 -28.60
CA SER A 222 -28.41 5.94 -29.80
C SER A 222 -28.49 4.47 -30.24
N TYR A 223 -27.36 3.74 -30.17
CA TYR A 223 -27.31 2.31 -30.53
C TYR A 223 -27.87 1.41 -29.43
N GLY A 224 -27.69 1.78 -28.16
CA GLY A 224 -28.29 1.06 -27.02
C GLY A 224 -29.82 1.14 -27.02
N PHE A 225 -30.39 2.31 -27.32
CA PHE A 225 -31.85 2.46 -27.41
C PHE A 225 -32.48 1.66 -28.55
N PHE A 226 -31.78 1.56 -29.70
CA PHE A 226 -32.27 0.81 -30.86
C PHE A 226 -32.34 -0.71 -30.58
N TYR A 227 -31.35 -1.26 -29.86
CA TYR A 227 -31.37 -2.65 -29.42
C TYR A 227 -32.42 -2.92 -28.32
N CYS A 228 -32.63 -1.99 -27.40
CA CYS A 228 -33.66 -2.12 -26.36
C CYS A 228 -35.10 -2.04 -26.92
N TYR A 229 -35.33 -1.25 -27.97
CA TYR A 229 -36.64 -1.13 -28.63
C TYR A 229 -37.03 -2.40 -29.41
N LEU A 230 -36.06 -3.03 -30.08
CA LEU A 230 -36.28 -4.30 -30.81
C LEU A 230 -36.42 -5.52 -29.88
N ALA A 231 -35.85 -5.48 -28.67
CA ALA A 231 -35.89 -6.58 -27.72
C ALA A 231 -37.17 -6.62 -26.83
N GLY A 232 -38.13 -5.70 -27.02
CA GLY A 232 -39.43 -5.75 -26.35
C GLY A 232 -39.39 -5.63 -24.82
N ILE A 233 -38.33 -5.06 -24.24
CA ILE A 233 -38.20 -4.91 -22.78
C ILE A 233 -38.91 -3.62 -22.35
N PRO A 234 -39.92 -3.67 -21.46
CA PRO A 234 -40.61 -2.48 -21.01
C PRO A 234 -39.68 -1.63 -20.14
N ILE A 235 -39.56 -0.35 -20.50
CA ILE A 235 -38.76 0.65 -19.78
C ILE A 235 -39.48 0.97 -18.46
N ILE A 236 -38.89 0.57 -17.34
CA ILE A 236 -39.26 1.13 -16.02
C ILE A 236 -38.47 2.43 -15.85
N SER A 237 -39.20 3.54 -15.80
CA SER A 237 -38.68 4.90 -15.61
C SER A 237 -37.86 5.03 -14.32
N SER A 238 -36.72 5.71 -14.42
CA SER A 238 -35.86 6.11 -13.32
C SER A 238 -36.58 7.04 -12.34
N ASN A 239 -37.10 6.50 -11.25
CA ASN A 239 -37.53 7.27 -10.06
C ASN A 239 -37.59 6.43 -8.77
N ASN A 240 -36.68 5.46 -8.60
CA ASN A 240 -36.50 4.81 -7.31
C ASN A 240 -35.01 4.81 -6.96
N LEU A 241 -34.59 5.77 -6.13
CA LEU A 241 -33.60 5.44 -5.09
C LEU A 241 -34.22 4.27 -4.33
N GLN A 242 -33.91 3.04 -4.72
CA GLN A 242 -34.46 1.89 -4.01
C GLN A 242 -33.92 1.94 -2.58
N ASN A 243 -34.86 2.04 -1.64
CA ASN A 243 -34.65 1.71 -0.25
C ASN A 243 -33.76 0.47 -0.18
N ILE A 244 -32.52 0.62 0.27
CA ILE A 244 -31.62 -0.52 0.50
C ILE A 244 -32.27 -1.32 1.63
N THR A 245 -33.10 -2.29 1.27
CA THR A 245 -33.71 -3.21 2.23
C THR A 245 -32.65 -4.20 2.64
N PRO A 246 -32.31 -4.30 3.93
CA PRO A 246 -31.26 -5.20 4.36
C PRO A 246 -31.64 -6.65 4.03
N VAL A 247 -30.70 -7.41 3.46
CA VAL A 247 -30.84 -8.85 3.16
C VAL A 247 -31.22 -9.62 4.42
N LYS A 248 -30.66 -9.20 5.57
CA LYS A 248 -31.01 -9.74 6.88
C LYS A 248 -30.85 -8.66 7.94
N HIS A 249 -31.78 -8.61 8.89
CA HIS A 249 -31.74 -7.70 10.03
C HIS A 249 -31.76 -8.49 11.35
N TYR A 250 -30.83 -8.18 12.25
CA TYR A 250 -30.74 -8.68 13.61
C TYR A 250 -31.04 -7.53 14.57
N SER A 251 -32.14 -7.66 15.30
CA SER A 251 -32.70 -6.61 16.15
C SER A 251 -31.81 -6.28 17.35
N ASN A 252 -31.16 -7.28 17.94
CA ASN A 252 -30.29 -7.11 19.09
C ASN A 252 -29.01 -7.93 18.92
N ALA A 253 -27.91 -7.23 18.70
CA ALA A 253 -26.65 -7.85 18.41
C ALA A 253 -26.10 -8.68 19.58
N ASP A 254 -26.43 -8.36 20.84
CA ASP A 254 -25.94 -9.12 21.99
C ASP A 254 -26.67 -10.47 22.14
N LYS A 255 -28.01 -10.43 22.11
CA LYS A 255 -28.86 -11.61 22.26
C LYS A 255 -28.76 -12.56 21.07
N GLU A 256 -28.68 -12.01 19.86
CA GLU A 256 -28.68 -12.78 18.61
C GLU A 256 -27.27 -13.18 18.14
N LYS A 257 -26.25 -12.98 18.99
CA LYS A 257 -24.85 -13.28 18.68
C LYS A 257 -24.65 -14.65 18.02
N LYS A 258 -25.21 -15.72 18.59
CA LYS A 258 -25.09 -17.09 18.04
C LYS A 258 -25.72 -17.20 16.66
N LEU A 259 -26.91 -16.62 16.47
CA LEU A 259 -27.63 -16.61 15.20
C LEU A 259 -26.85 -15.86 14.12
N ILE A 260 -26.28 -14.69 14.47
CA ILE A 260 -25.43 -13.88 13.59
C ILE A 260 -24.24 -14.70 13.09
N TYR A 261 -23.63 -15.55 13.94
CA TYR A 261 -22.55 -16.42 13.51
C TYR A 261 -22.99 -17.51 12.55
N ASP A 262 -24.02 -18.25 12.94
CA ASP A 262 -24.45 -19.45 12.23
C ASP A 262 -24.97 -19.09 10.84
N GLU A 263 -25.76 -18.02 10.73
CA GLU A 263 -26.33 -17.58 9.45
C GLU A 263 -25.30 -16.91 8.52
N ASN A 264 -24.17 -16.41 9.03
CA ASN A 264 -23.14 -15.70 8.24
C ASN A 264 -21.83 -16.50 8.08
N LYS A 265 -21.84 -17.80 8.38
CA LYS A 265 -20.69 -18.69 8.19
C LYS A 265 -20.30 -18.75 6.71
N ASN A 266 -19.03 -18.49 6.42
CA ASN A 266 -18.45 -18.51 5.07
C ASN A 266 -19.09 -17.53 4.06
N LYS A 267 -19.82 -16.52 4.53
CA LYS A 267 -20.36 -15.46 3.67
C LYS A 267 -19.42 -14.25 3.63
N CYS A 268 -19.37 -13.55 2.50
CA CYS A 268 -18.77 -12.23 2.36
C CYS A 268 -19.89 -11.19 2.18
N GLY A 269 -19.59 -9.91 2.43
CA GLY A 269 -20.56 -8.85 2.18
C GLY A 269 -20.32 -7.58 2.99
N VAL A 270 -21.25 -6.64 2.83
CA VAL A 270 -21.32 -5.37 3.55
C VAL A 270 -22.36 -5.51 4.67
N TYR A 271 -22.09 -4.89 5.81
CA TYR A 271 -22.99 -4.89 6.96
C TYR A 271 -23.01 -3.51 7.62
N CYS A 272 -24.09 -3.22 8.32
CA CYS A 272 -24.30 -1.98 9.03
C CYS A 272 -24.74 -2.24 10.47
N TRP A 273 -23.96 -1.73 11.42
CA TRP A 273 -24.36 -1.64 12.83
C TRP A 273 -25.16 -0.37 13.04
N ILE A 274 -26.31 -0.46 13.67
CA ILE A 274 -27.18 0.69 13.94
C ILE A 274 -27.32 0.81 15.45
N ASN A 275 -26.88 1.94 15.99
CA ASN A 275 -26.99 2.24 17.41
C ASN A 275 -28.34 2.91 17.69
N PHE A 276 -29.17 2.34 18.53
CA PHE A 276 -30.50 2.91 18.84
C PHE A 276 -30.44 4.07 19.84
N ASN A 277 -29.37 4.21 20.61
CA ASN A 277 -29.22 5.30 21.56
C ASN A 277 -28.91 6.64 20.87
N ASN A 278 -28.30 6.62 19.67
CA ASN A 278 -27.90 7.85 18.96
C ASN A 278 -28.23 7.86 17.46
N ASN A 279 -28.95 6.85 16.96
CA ASN A 279 -29.34 6.68 15.55
C ASN A 279 -28.17 6.79 14.56
N LYS A 280 -26.95 6.40 14.98
CA LYS A 280 -25.78 6.36 14.08
C LYS A 280 -25.62 5.00 13.44
N TYR A 281 -25.20 5.05 12.18
CA TYR A 281 -24.92 3.90 11.33
C TYR A 281 -23.42 3.70 11.21
N TYR A 282 -22.97 2.46 11.32
CA TYR A 282 -21.56 2.10 11.21
C TYR A 282 -21.42 0.93 10.23
N VAL A 283 -20.97 1.26 9.03
CA VAL A 283 -20.87 0.32 7.92
C VAL A 283 -19.48 -0.31 7.87
N GLY A 284 -19.43 -1.62 7.65
CA GLY A 284 -18.20 -2.38 7.45
C GLY A 284 -18.36 -3.44 6.37
N GLY A 285 -17.24 -3.98 5.90
CA GLY A 285 -17.20 -5.04 4.91
C GLY A 285 -16.24 -6.14 5.30
N SER A 286 -16.51 -7.38 4.87
CA SER A 286 -15.58 -8.49 5.06
C SER A 286 -15.71 -9.54 3.97
N SER A 287 -14.58 -10.11 3.56
CA SER A 287 -14.53 -11.34 2.76
C SER A 287 -14.97 -12.58 3.55
N ASN A 288 -14.99 -12.50 4.88
CA ASN A 288 -15.54 -13.52 5.76
C ASN A 288 -16.26 -12.85 6.94
N LEU A 289 -17.58 -12.83 6.90
CA LEU A 289 -18.45 -12.16 7.87
C LEU A 289 -18.42 -12.85 9.23
N SER A 290 -18.51 -14.18 9.29
CA SER A 290 -18.46 -14.90 10.57
C SER A 290 -17.15 -14.66 11.33
N LYS A 291 -16.00 -14.67 10.64
CA LYS A 291 -14.70 -14.35 11.24
C LYS A 291 -14.64 -12.90 11.70
N ARG A 292 -15.22 -11.96 10.93
CA ARG A 292 -15.28 -10.54 11.28
C ARG A 292 -16.13 -10.29 12.53
N PHE A 293 -17.33 -10.87 12.57
CA PHE A 293 -18.18 -10.80 13.75
C PHE A 293 -17.51 -11.52 14.92
N SER A 294 -16.75 -12.58 14.70
CA SER A 294 -16.07 -13.34 15.77
C SER A 294 -15.07 -12.45 16.48
N TRP A 295 -14.37 -11.68 15.66
CA TRP A 295 -13.46 -10.65 16.13
C TRP A 295 -14.17 -9.53 16.90
N TYR A 296 -15.32 -9.03 16.43
CA TYR A 296 -16.05 -7.98 17.14
C TYR A 296 -16.57 -8.39 18.51
N TYR A 297 -17.00 -9.63 18.74
CA TYR A 297 -17.46 -10.03 20.08
C TYR A 297 -16.35 -10.57 20.98
N ASN A 298 -15.09 -10.46 20.57
CA ASN A 298 -13.94 -10.81 21.39
C ASN A 298 -13.41 -9.57 22.11
N LEU A 299 -13.81 -9.38 23.36
CA LEU A 299 -13.43 -8.22 24.18
C LEU A 299 -11.92 -8.07 24.37
N ILE A 300 -11.18 -9.18 24.46
CA ILE A 300 -9.71 -9.19 24.59
C ILE A 300 -9.07 -8.69 23.28
N ALA A 301 -9.63 -9.09 22.13
CA ALA A 301 -9.15 -8.63 20.83
C ALA A 301 -9.46 -7.14 20.57
N LEU A 302 -10.62 -6.66 21.05
CA LEU A 302 -11.03 -5.27 20.94
C LEU A 302 -10.18 -4.33 21.80
N SER A 303 -9.93 -4.70 23.07
CA SER A 303 -9.19 -3.85 24.02
C SER A 303 -7.73 -3.67 23.63
N LYS A 304 -7.14 -4.68 22.98
CA LYS A 304 -5.78 -4.64 22.44
C LYS A 304 -5.63 -3.69 21.23
N LEU A 305 -6.75 -3.31 20.60
CA LEU A 305 -6.82 -2.47 19.41
C LEU A 305 -7.53 -1.14 19.72
N MET A 306 -7.16 -0.46 20.81
CA MET A 306 -7.61 0.91 21.04
C MET A 306 -7.14 1.81 19.88
N SER A 307 -8.04 2.16 18.94
CA SER A 307 -8.33 3.55 18.49
C SER A 307 -8.71 3.76 17.01
N SER A 308 -8.42 2.86 16.06
CA SER A 308 -8.56 3.19 14.62
C SER A 308 -9.94 2.91 13.98
N SER A 309 -10.68 1.89 14.44
CA SER A 309 -11.99 1.54 13.85
C SER A 309 -13.15 2.23 14.58
N LEU A 310 -13.98 2.97 13.83
CA LEU A 310 -15.18 3.63 14.35
C LEU A 310 -16.18 2.63 14.96
N ILE A 311 -16.37 1.47 14.32
CA ILE A 311 -17.24 0.39 14.81
C ILE A 311 -16.75 -0.09 16.17
N VAL A 312 -15.46 -0.38 16.30
CA VAL A 312 -14.85 -0.86 17.57
C VAL A 312 -15.03 0.15 18.69
N ARG A 313 -14.78 1.43 18.42
CA ARG A 313 -14.98 2.51 19.40
C ARG A 313 -16.43 2.62 19.83
N ALA A 314 -17.37 2.45 18.90
CA ALA A 314 -18.80 2.52 19.19
C ALA A 314 -19.27 1.33 20.03
N LEU A 315 -18.85 0.11 19.67
CA LEU A 315 -19.17 -1.11 20.44
C LEU A 315 -18.58 -1.07 21.86
N LEU A 316 -17.34 -0.60 22.02
CA LEU A 316 -16.71 -0.44 23.34
C LEU A 316 -17.40 0.64 24.19
N LYS A 317 -17.88 1.71 23.57
CA LYS A 317 -18.50 2.84 24.28
C LYS A 317 -19.95 2.55 24.70
N TYR A 318 -20.73 1.92 23.83
CA TYR A 318 -22.17 1.76 24.03
C TYR A 318 -22.59 0.32 24.36
N GLY A 319 -21.67 -0.65 24.30
CA GLY A 319 -21.97 -2.08 24.47
C GLY A 319 -22.74 -2.66 23.29
N TYR A 320 -22.80 -4.00 23.19
CA TYR A 320 -23.48 -4.69 22.07
C TYR A 320 -25.00 -4.66 22.18
N SER A 321 -25.51 -4.62 23.40
CA SER A 321 -26.95 -4.55 23.69
C SER A 321 -27.59 -3.24 23.22
N GLY A 322 -26.76 -2.25 22.83
CA GLY A 322 -27.12 -0.96 22.24
C GLY A 322 -27.21 -0.94 20.71
N PHE A 323 -27.02 -2.08 20.03
CA PHE A 323 -26.95 -2.15 18.57
C PHE A 323 -27.85 -3.21 17.95
N SER A 324 -28.35 -2.88 16.76
CA SER A 324 -28.83 -3.85 15.77
C SER A 324 -27.79 -4.00 14.65
N LEU A 325 -27.85 -5.11 13.91
CA LEU A 325 -26.94 -5.42 12.82
C LEU A 325 -27.74 -5.77 11.57
N SER A 326 -27.43 -5.14 10.45
CA SER A 326 -28.06 -5.41 9.16
C SER A 326 -27.02 -5.85 8.15
N ILE A 327 -27.31 -6.88 7.36
CA ILE A 327 -26.51 -7.28 6.20
C ILE A 327 -27.12 -6.57 4.98
N LEU A 328 -26.29 -5.85 4.23
CA LEU A 328 -26.69 -5.02 3.08
C LEU A 328 -26.50 -5.76 1.76
#